data_AF-A0AAD6A4A4-F1
#
_entry.id   AF-A0AAD6A4A4-F1
#
_cell.length_a   1.000
_cell.length_b   1.000
_cell.length_c   1.000
_cell.angle_alpha   90.00
_cell.angle_beta   90.00
_cell.angle_gamma   90.00
#
_symmetry.space_group_name_H-M   'P 1'
#
loop_
_entity.id
_entity.type
_entity.pdbx_description
1 polymer ?
#
loop_
_entity_poly.entity_id
_entity_poly.type
_entity_poly.pdbx_seq_one_letter_code
_entity_poly.pdbx_strand_id
1 'polypeptide(L)'
;MKPNKLREKYSSKFGFCGNMTMVSYVPKKGKAVVLLSTMHDDTAVDDQSVKRKPEVIQYYNHTKSGVDTMDQMVRTYTCKRRTRRWPMVLWHNVLDVATLNAFTSYTAQHPGYMGGVTNARRLFIKELGKELVMPHMRRRMEGTSHLQTHITEAMERWVKKNRKASSWCSKCTSPVCKEHKHVVVICEACMH
;
A
#
# COMPACT_ATOMS: atom_id res chain seq x y z
N MET A 1 -3.90 30.88 -13.69
CA MET A 1 -4.28 31.47 -15.00
C MET A 1 -5.76 31.18 -15.26
N LYS A 2 -6.64 32.19 -15.35
CA LYS A 2 -8.05 31.97 -15.72
C LYS A 2 -8.12 31.80 -17.25
N PRO A 3 -8.77 30.75 -17.79
CA PRO A 3 -8.94 30.66 -19.23
C PRO A 3 -9.81 31.80 -19.74
N ASN A 4 -9.55 32.22 -20.97
CA ASN A 4 -10.43 33.15 -21.68
C ASN A 4 -11.86 32.58 -21.67
N LYS A 5 -12.84 33.40 -21.25
CA LYS A 5 -14.26 33.02 -21.12
C LYS A 5 -14.88 32.55 -22.45
N LEU A 6 -14.27 32.93 -23.57
CA LEU A 6 -14.69 32.57 -24.93
C LEU A 6 -14.21 31.19 -25.36
N ARG A 7 -13.32 30.52 -24.61
CA ARG A 7 -12.85 29.18 -24.99
C ARG A 7 -13.97 28.16 -24.91
N GLU A 8 -14.13 27.41 -26.00
CA GLU A 8 -15.09 26.32 -26.08
C GLU A 8 -14.74 25.18 -25.10
N LYS A 9 -15.78 24.53 -24.58
CA LYS A 9 -15.65 23.33 -23.75
C LYS A 9 -15.01 22.21 -24.59
N TYR A 10 -14.11 21.45 -23.97
CA TYR A 10 -13.33 20.39 -24.60
C TYR A 10 -12.32 20.85 -25.66
N SER A 11 -12.11 22.16 -25.82
CA SER A 11 -11.01 22.67 -26.64
C SER A 11 -9.65 22.53 -25.94
N SER A 12 -8.62 22.31 -26.75
CA SER A 12 -7.22 22.21 -26.33
C SER A 12 -6.38 23.24 -27.10
N LYS A 13 -5.35 23.79 -26.45
CA LYS A 13 -4.30 24.58 -27.09
C LYS A 13 -2.95 24.03 -26.68
N PHE A 14 -2.03 23.97 -27.63
CA PHE A 14 -0.69 23.46 -27.42
C PHE A 14 0.33 24.57 -27.67
N GLY A 15 1.40 24.57 -26.88
CA GLY A 15 2.56 25.43 -27.07
C GLY A 15 3.82 24.59 -26.96
N PHE A 16 4.76 24.81 -27.86
CA PHE A 16 5.98 24.02 -27.99
C PHE A 16 7.20 24.92 -27.76
N CYS A 17 8.16 24.45 -26.96
CA CYS A 17 9.41 25.14 -26.70
C CYS A 17 10.52 24.10 -26.51
N GLY A 18 11.38 23.93 -27.52
CA GLY A 18 12.38 22.86 -27.53
C GLY A 18 11.70 21.49 -27.41
N ASN A 19 12.10 20.69 -26.43
CA ASN A 19 11.50 19.39 -26.11
C ASN A 19 10.32 19.47 -25.13
N MET A 20 9.81 20.67 -24.84
CA MET A 20 8.73 20.89 -23.89
C MET A 20 7.43 21.21 -24.62
N THR A 21 6.36 20.50 -24.25
CA THR A 21 4.99 20.73 -24.74
C THR A 21 4.11 21.15 -23.57
N MET A 22 3.52 22.33 -23.67
CA MET A 22 2.51 22.83 -22.75
C MET A 22 1.12 22.67 -23.37
N VAL A 23 0.20 22.06 -22.64
CA VAL A 23 -1.20 21.89 -23.07
C VAL A 23 -2.14 22.66 -22.15
N SER A 24 -3.11 23.36 -22.73
CA SER A 24 -4.19 24.04 -22.03
C SER A 24 -5.55 23.52 -22.50
N TYR A 25 -6.20 22.72 -21.67
CA TYR A 25 -7.47 22.05 -21.96
C TYR A 25 -8.63 22.63 -21.13
N VAL A 26 -9.82 22.76 -21.72
CA VAL A 26 -11.01 23.32 -21.06
C VAL A 26 -12.01 22.21 -20.74
N PRO A 27 -11.96 21.55 -19.56
CA PRO A 27 -12.93 20.50 -19.22
C PRO A 27 -14.36 21.05 -19.01
N LYS A 28 -14.48 22.32 -18.62
CA LYS A 28 -15.75 23.01 -18.38
C LYS A 28 -15.60 24.51 -18.61
N LYS A 29 -16.70 25.16 -19.02
CA LYS A 29 -16.71 26.60 -19.33
C LYS A 29 -16.09 27.40 -18.17
N GLY A 30 -15.14 28.27 -18.50
CA GLY A 30 -14.44 29.12 -17.53
C GLY A 30 -13.40 28.42 -16.64
N LYS A 31 -13.12 27.12 -16.80
CA LYS A 31 -11.99 26.44 -16.12
C LYS A 31 -11.09 25.74 -17.10
N ALA A 32 -9.78 25.83 -16.89
CA ALA A 32 -8.77 25.15 -17.70
C ALA A 32 -7.82 24.36 -16.83
N VAL A 33 -7.36 23.25 -17.39
CA VAL A 33 -6.24 22.44 -16.90
C VAL A 33 -5.05 22.79 -17.78
N VAL A 34 -3.94 23.14 -17.16
CA VAL A 34 -2.68 23.38 -17.85
C VAL A 34 -1.70 22.33 -17.37
N LEU A 35 -1.10 21.59 -18.30
CA LEU A 35 -0.03 20.65 -18.04
C LEU A 35 1.17 20.98 -18.90
N LEU A 36 2.34 20.64 -18.39
CA LEU A 36 3.61 20.73 -19.08
C LEU A 36 4.21 19.32 -19.14
N SER A 37 4.74 18.96 -20.30
CA SER A 37 5.32 17.66 -20.57
C SER A 37 6.63 17.82 -21.32
N THR A 38 7.61 16.98 -21.02
CA THR A 38 8.86 16.81 -21.77
C THR A 38 8.91 15.50 -22.56
N MET A 39 7.87 14.67 -22.44
CA MET A 39 7.78 13.33 -23.06
C MET A 39 6.91 13.32 -24.32
N HIS A 40 6.04 14.31 -24.45
CA HIS A 40 5.05 14.39 -25.51
C HIS A 40 5.41 15.58 -26.40
N ASP A 41 5.48 15.38 -27.71
CA ASP A 41 5.93 16.37 -28.71
C ASP A 41 4.89 16.67 -29.78
N ASP A 42 3.67 16.14 -29.64
CA ASP A 42 2.57 16.30 -30.58
C ASP A 42 1.34 17.00 -29.97
N THR A 43 0.28 17.10 -30.78
CA THR A 43 -1.03 17.64 -30.39
C THR A 43 -2.09 16.55 -30.24
N ALA A 44 -1.71 15.31 -29.92
CA ALA A 44 -2.64 14.19 -29.90
C ALA A 44 -3.82 14.43 -28.95
N VAL A 45 -5.03 14.20 -29.46
CA VAL A 45 -6.29 14.27 -28.73
C VAL A 45 -7.12 13.03 -29.02
N ASP A 46 -7.87 12.57 -28.02
CA ASP A 46 -8.81 11.46 -28.19
C ASP A 46 -10.08 11.96 -28.88
N ASP A 47 -10.10 11.89 -30.22
CA ASP A 47 -11.25 12.29 -31.04
C ASP A 47 -12.42 11.29 -30.99
N GLN A 48 -12.22 10.09 -30.44
CA GLN A 48 -13.30 9.11 -30.25
C GLN A 48 -14.15 9.48 -29.03
N SER A 49 -13.57 10.18 -28.05
CA SER A 49 -14.30 10.68 -26.89
C SER A 49 -14.89 12.06 -27.12
N VAL A 50 -16.16 12.23 -26.72
CA VAL A 50 -16.85 13.53 -26.63
C VAL A 50 -16.04 14.55 -25.82
N LYS A 51 -15.21 14.09 -24.87
CA LYS A 51 -14.40 14.98 -24.02
C LYS A 51 -13.12 15.48 -24.71
N ARG A 52 -12.69 14.88 -25.82
CA ARG A 52 -11.50 15.26 -26.60
C ARG A 52 -10.28 15.57 -25.74
N LYS A 53 -9.98 14.68 -24.79
CA LYS A 53 -8.89 14.90 -23.85
C LYS A 53 -7.56 14.75 -24.58
N PRO A 54 -6.62 15.71 -24.43
CA PRO A 54 -5.24 15.52 -24.85
C PRO A 54 -4.64 14.27 -24.26
N GLU A 55 -3.84 13.57 -25.05
CA GLU A 55 -3.10 12.37 -24.63
C GLU A 55 -2.27 12.68 -23.37
N VAL A 56 -1.56 13.81 -23.32
CA VAL A 56 -0.79 14.30 -22.15
C VAL A 56 -1.61 14.29 -20.85
N ILE A 57 -2.89 14.70 -20.92
CA ILE A 57 -3.78 14.72 -19.75
C ILE A 57 -4.22 13.31 -19.38
N GLN A 58 -4.42 12.43 -20.35
CA GLN A 58 -4.76 11.02 -20.10
C GLN A 58 -3.59 10.30 -19.43
N TYR A 59 -2.38 10.45 -19.97
CA TYR A 59 -1.16 9.92 -19.42
C TYR A 59 -0.91 10.41 -17.99
N TYR A 60 -1.05 11.71 -17.74
CA TYR A 60 -0.96 12.27 -16.40
C TYR A 60 -2.00 11.67 -15.45
N ASN A 61 -3.25 11.52 -15.87
CA ASN A 61 -4.28 10.93 -15.02
C ASN A 61 -4.03 9.45 -14.69
N HIS A 62 -3.41 8.70 -15.62
CA HIS A 62 -3.03 7.32 -15.41
C HIS A 62 -1.89 7.19 -14.38
N THR A 63 -0.94 8.13 -14.39
CA THR A 63 0.28 8.04 -13.57
C THR A 63 0.20 8.80 -12.23
N LYS A 64 -0.62 9.85 -12.13
CA LYS A 64 -0.69 10.72 -10.94
C LYS A 64 -1.20 10.02 -9.66
N SER A 65 -1.86 8.87 -9.79
CA SER A 65 -2.57 8.22 -8.68
C SER A 65 -1.64 7.51 -7.69
N GLY A 66 -0.37 7.30 -8.02
CA GLY A 66 0.55 6.52 -7.19
C GLY A 66 0.67 7.05 -5.75
N VAL A 67 0.91 8.35 -5.59
CA VAL A 67 1.10 8.98 -4.27
C VAL A 67 -0.21 8.98 -3.47
N ASP A 68 -1.33 9.37 -4.09
CA ASP A 68 -2.64 9.38 -3.43
C ASP A 68 -3.06 7.98 -2.96
N THR A 69 -2.77 6.97 -3.79
CA THR A 69 -3.05 5.56 -3.47
C THR A 69 -2.21 5.09 -2.29
N MET A 70 -0.91 5.42 -2.29
CA MET A 70 -0.01 5.13 -1.19
C MET A 70 -0.48 5.81 0.11
N ASP A 71 -0.85 7.10 0.06
CA ASP A 71 -1.35 7.83 1.23
C ASP A 71 -2.63 7.19 1.80
N GLN A 72 -3.59 6.85 0.93
CA GLN A 72 -4.80 6.14 1.32
C GLN A 72 -4.48 4.79 1.98
N MET A 73 -3.54 4.03 1.40
CA MET A 73 -3.09 2.76 1.95
C MET A 73 -2.45 2.96 3.33
N VAL A 74 -1.50 3.87 3.48
CA VAL A 74 -0.85 4.18 4.77
C VAL A 74 -1.89 4.57 5.82
N ARG A 75 -2.84 5.45 5.48
CA ARG A 75 -3.88 5.91 6.40
C ARG A 75 -4.79 4.80 6.91
N THR A 76 -5.02 3.75 6.11
CA THR A 76 -5.91 2.64 6.46
C THR A 76 -5.36 1.77 7.59
N TYR A 77 -4.03 1.60 7.64
CA TYR A 77 -3.33 0.84 8.68
C TYR A 77 -2.19 1.67 9.26
N THR A 78 -2.54 2.75 9.96
CA THR A 78 -1.56 3.67 10.56
C THR A 78 -1.30 3.34 12.03
N CYS A 79 -0.04 3.43 12.43
CA CYS A 79 0.39 3.36 13.83
C CYS A 79 0.50 4.74 14.50
N LYS A 80 0.08 5.82 13.82
CA LYS A 80 0.11 7.18 14.37
C LYS A 80 -0.68 7.28 15.67
N ARG A 81 -0.05 7.90 16.67
CA ARG A 81 -0.67 8.25 17.94
C ARG A 81 -0.67 9.76 18.14
N ARG A 82 -1.69 10.26 18.85
CA ARG A 82 -1.72 11.66 19.28
C ARG A 82 -0.46 11.95 20.11
N THR A 83 0.31 12.95 19.71
CA THR A 83 1.56 13.33 20.34
C THR A 83 1.72 14.84 20.30
N ARG A 84 2.41 15.41 21.29
CA ARG A 84 2.84 16.82 21.32
C ARG A 84 4.27 17.01 20.82
N ARG A 85 4.94 15.93 20.39
CA ARG A 85 6.33 15.95 19.94
C ARG A 85 6.36 15.71 18.43
N TRP A 86 6.66 16.75 17.64
CA TRP A 86 6.69 16.65 16.18
C TRP A 86 7.63 15.56 15.62
N PRO A 87 8.79 15.21 16.24
CA PRO A 87 9.63 14.13 15.72
C PRO A 87 8.93 12.78 15.75
N MET A 88 8.04 12.56 16.74
CA MET A 88 7.24 11.34 16.80
C MET A 88 6.24 11.24 15.65
N VAL A 89 5.77 12.36 15.10
CA VAL A 89 4.91 12.36 13.91
C VAL A 89 5.67 11.83 12.70
N LEU A 90 6.92 12.29 12.52
CA LEU A 90 7.79 11.77 11.47
C LEU A 90 8.11 10.29 11.68
N TRP A 91 8.43 9.89 12.90
CA TRP A 91 8.71 8.48 13.23
C TRP A 91 7.53 7.55 12.86
N HIS A 92 6.30 7.92 13.22
CA HIS A 92 5.13 7.13 12.84
C HIS A 92 4.93 7.09 11.31
N ASN A 93 5.17 8.20 10.60
CA ASN A 93 5.13 8.19 9.13
C ASN A 93 6.13 7.20 8.53
N VAL A 94 7.38 7.21 9.04
CA VAL A 94 8.43 6.30 8.58
C VAL A 94 8.02 4.85 8.82
N LEU A 95 7.47 4.52 9.99
CA LEU A 95 6.98 3.16 10.29
C LEU A 95 5.87 2.72 9.33
N ASP A 96 4.88 3.57 9.08
CA ASP A 96 3.76 3.23 8.20
C ASP A 96 4.22 2.99 6.75
N VAL A 97 5.11 3.86 6.23
CA VAL A 97 5.67 3.75 4.87
C VAL A 97 6.60 2.55 4.76
N ALA A 98 7.49 2.33 5.73
CA ALA A 98 8.39 1.19 5.76
C ALA A 98 7.61 -0.14 5.76
N THR A 99 6.52 -0.22 6.51
CA THR A 99 5.65 -1.40 6.56
C THR A 99 4.99 -1.66 5.21
N LEU A 100 4.52 -0.61 4.53
CA LEU A 100 3.92 -0.75 3.19
C LEU A 100 4.97 -1.19 2.16
N ASN A 101 6.17 -0.60 2.18
CA ASN A 101 7.27 -0.97 1.29
C ASN A 101 7.70 -2.42 1.52
N ALA A 102 7.84 -2.84 2.79
CA ALA A 102 8.16 -4.21 3.14
C ALA A 102 7.11 -5.20 2.60
N PHE A 103 5.82 -4.85 2.72
CA PHE A 103 4.73 -5.66 2.13
C PHE A 103 4.86 -5.75 0.60
N THR A 104 5.05 -4.61 -0.08
CA THR A 104 5.22 -4.58 -1.55
C THR A 104 6.41 -5.44 -1.99
N SER A 105 7.58 -5.25 -1.39
CA SER A 105 8.78 -6.04 -1.68
C SER A 105 8.59 -7.53 -1.42
N TYR A 106 7.93 -7.87 -0.32
CA TYR A 106 7.66 -9.26 0.03
C TYR A 106 6.71 -9.93 -0.97
N THR A 107 5.61 -9.28 -1.34
CA THR A 107 4.66 -9.81 -2.33
C THR A 107 5.24 -9.89 -3.74
N ALA A 108 6.18 -9.00 -4.09
CA ALA A 108 6.88 -9.07 -5.37
C ALA A 108 7.79 -10.31 -5.47
N GLN A 109 8.42 -10.71 -4.36
CA GLN A 109 9.25 -11.92 -4.29
C GLN A 109 8.43 -13.20 -4.09
N HIS A 110 7.21 -13.09 -3.57
CA HIS A 110 6.33 -14.21 -3.29
C HIS A 110 4.94 -14.00 -3.91
N PRO A 111 4.79 -14.14 -5.25
CA PRO A 111 3.52 -13.89 -5.94
C PRO A 111 2.35 -14.77 -5.48
N GLY A 112 2.65 -15.94 -4.91
CA GLY A 112 1.66 -16.86 -4.33
C GLY A 112 1.20 -16.48 -2.92
N TYR A 113 1.83 -15.50 -2.26
CA TYR A 113 1.46 -15.10 -0.91
C TYR A 113 0.04 -14.53 -0.89
N MET A 114 -0.87 -15.21 -0.20
CA MET A 114 -2.25 -14.76 0.04
C MET A 114 -3.01 -14.42 -1.25
N GLY A 115 -2.74 -15.14 -2.35
CA GLY A 115 -3.45 -14.96 -3.62
C GLY A 115 -4.97 -15.07 -3.45
N GLY A 116 -5.70 -14.06 -3.92
CA GLY A 116 -7.17 -13.99 -3.81
C GLY A 116 -7.71 -13.57 -2.42
N VAL A 117 -6.85 -13.26 -1.45
CA VAL A 117 -7.26 -12.84 -0.11
C VAL A 117 -7.37 -11.32 -0.04
N THR A 118 -8.57 -10.80 0.21
CA THR A 118 -8.84 -9.35 0.25
C THR A 118 -8.14 -8.62 1.40
N ASN A 119 -7.75 -9.32 2.46
CA ASN A 119 -7.10 -8.76 3.64
C ASN A 119 -5.62 -9.17 3.82
N ALA A 120 -4.93 -9.54 2.74
CA ALA A 120 -3.52 -9.98 2.75
C ALA A 120 -2.60 -9.04 3.52
N ARG A 121 -2.66 -7.72 3.26
CA ARG A 121 -1.84 -6.72 3.95
C ARG A 121 -2.04 -6.71 5.47
N ARG A 122 -3.28 -6.91 5.95
CA ARG A 122 -3.57 -6.97 7.39
C ARG A 122 -2.89 -8.17 8.04
N LEU A 123 -2.88 -9.31 7.35
CA LEU A 123 -2.24 -10.54 7.82
C LEU A 123 -0.72 -10.35 7.86
N PHE A 124 -0.14 -9.79 6.80
CA PHE A 124 1.27 -9.43 6.76
C PHE A 124 1.68 -8.54 7.93
N ILE A 125 0.94 -7.46 8.21
CA ILE A 125 1.24 -6.55 9.33
C ILE A 125 1.17 -7.29 10.68
N LYS A 126 0.23 -8.22 10.84
CA LYS A 126 0.08 -9.04 12.05
C LYS A 126 1.27 -10.00 12.22
N GLU A 127 1.71 -10.64 11.14
CA GLU A 127 2.87 -11.53 11.12
C GLU A 127 4.16 -10.74 11.41
N LEU A 128 4.36 -9.61 10.73
CA LEU A 128 5.49 -8.70 10.96
C LEU A 128 5.56 -8.26 12.42
N GLY A 129 4.45 -7.78 12.98
CA GLY A 129 4.41 -7.35 14.38
C GLY A 129 4.72 -8.48 15.36
N LYS A 130 4.31 -9.72 15.05
CA LYS A 130 4.67 -10.91 15.84
C LYS A 130 6.17 -11.17 15.78
N GLU A 131 6.73 -11.31 14.58
CA GLU A 131 8.15 -11.63 14.38
C GLU A 131 9.07 -10.60 15.03
N LEU A 132 8.72 -9.31 14.96
CA LEU A 132 9.51 -8.25 15.61
C LEU A 132 9.49 -8.32 17.14
N VAL A 133 8.37 -8.73 17.75
CA VAL A 133 8.20 -8.71 19.21
C VAL A 133 8.69 -10.02 19.87
N MET A 134 8.68 -11.13 19.14
CA MET A 134 9.00 -12.47 19.66
C MET A 134 10.39 -12.58 20.34
N PRO A 135 11.50 -12.06 19.78
CA PRO A 135 12.81 -12.11 20.45
C PRO A 135 12.82 -11.33 21.77
N HIS A 136 12.12 -10.20 21.83
CA HIS A 136 12.01 -9.39 23.05
C HIS A 136 11.16 -10.06 24.12
N MET A 137 10.08 -10.76 23.73
CA MET A 137 9.26 -11.54 24.66
C MET A 137 10.08 -12.67 25.30
N ARG A 138 10.84 -13.43 24.50
CA ARG A 138 11.71 -14.51 25.01
C ARG A 138 12.73 -13.97 26.02
N ARG A 139 13.45 -12.91 25.66
CA ARG A 139 14.43 -12.26 26.55
C ARG A 139 13.79 -11.79 27.85
N ARG A 140 12.59 -11.22 27.79
CA ARG A 140 11.87 -10.74 28.98
C ARG A 140 11.46 -11.89 29.90
N MET A 141 11.03 -13.02 29.34
CA MET A 141 10.67 -14.21 30.13
C MET A 141 11.89 -14.83 30.82
N GLU A 142 13.03 -14.88 30.15
CA GLU A 142 14.26 -15.47 30.68
C GLU A 142 14.96 -14.54 31.69
N GLY A 143 14.95 -13.23 31.43
CA GLY A 143 15.78 -12.26 32.16
C GLY A 143 15.08 -11.46 33.26
N THR A 144 13.77 -11.61 33.48
CA THR A 144 13.04 -10.82 34.47
C THR A 144 12.56 -11.70 35.62
N SER A 145 13.19 -11.56 36.79
CA SER A 145 12.69 -12.17 38.03
C SER A 145 11.37 -11.51 38.45
N HIS A 146 10.48 -12.27 39.10
CA HIS A 146 9.20 -11.80 39.65
C HIS A 146 8.15 -11.31 38.62
N LEU A 147 8.20 -11.78 37.37
CA LEU A 147 7.10 -11.54 36.44
C LEU A 147 5.82 -12.20 36.97
N GLN A 148 4.71 -11.46 36.96
CA GLN A 148 3.41 -12.01 37.38
C GLN A 148 3.04 -13.22 36.51
N THR A 149 2.54 -14.29 37.13
CA THR A 149 2.26 -15.57 36.48
C THR A 149 1.41 -15.41 35.22
N HIS A 150 0.36 -14.59 35.26
CA HIS A 150 -0.50 -14.37 34.09
C HIS A 150 0.22 -13.68 32.91
N ILE A 151 1.22 -12.84 33.17
CA ILE A 151 2.04 -12.21 32.13
C ILE A 151 2.95 -13.26 31.51
N THR A 152 3.60 -14.07 32.34
CA THR A 152 4.45 -15.19 31.89
C THR A 152 3.64 -16.17 31.06
N GLU A 153 2.46 -16.58 31.52
CA GLU A 153 1.56 -17.47 30.78
C GLU A 153 1.10 -16.85 29.44
N ALA A 154 0.77 -15.56 29.42
CA ALA A 154 0.38 -14.89 28.18
C ALA A 154 1.54 -14.84 27.18
N MET A 155 2.75 -14.57 27.65
CA MET A 155 3.96 -14.59 26.82
C MET A 155 4.28 -16.01 26.35
N GLU A 156 4.16 -17.01 27.22
CA GLU A 156 4.34 -18.43 26.88
C GLU A 156 3.35 -18.91 25.82
N ARG A 157 2.08 -18.53 25.92
CA ARG A 157 1.07 -18.87 24.89
C ARG A 157 1.43 -18.29 23.52
N TRP A 158 2.10 -17.14 23.50
CA TRP A 158 2.58 -16.50 22.29
C TRP A 158 3.85 -17.15 21.75
N VAL A 159 4.81 -17.46 22.64
CA VAL A 159 6.13 -17.99 22.31
C VAL A 159 6.10 -19.48 21.97
N LYS A 160 5.39 -20.29 22.76
CA LYS A 160 5.25 -21.74 22.53
C LYS A 160 4.23 -21.93 21.41
N LYS A 161 4.68 -22.37 20.23
CA LYS A 161 3.83 -22.80 19.09
C LYS A 161 3.01 -24.09 19.40
N ASN A 162 2.60 -24.35 20.64
CA ASN A 162 1.66 -25.44 20.98
C ASN A 162 0.22 -25.05 20.61
N ARG A 163 0.02 -24.76 19.32
CA ARG A 163 -1.28 -24.37 18.79
C ARG A 163 -1.99 -25.62 18.32
N LYS A 164 -3.14 -25.90 18.94
CA LYS A 164 -4.04 -26.98 18.50
C LYS A 164 -4.33 -26.80 17.01
N ALA A 165 -3.91 -27.77 16.21
CA ALA A 165 -4.29 -27.83 14.81
C ALA A 165 -5.77 -28.20 14.71
N SER A 166 -6.50 -27.49 13.84
CA SER A 166 -7.91 -27.77 13.58
C SER A 166 -8.18 -28.03 12.10
N SER A 167 -7.13 -28.15 11.30
CA SER A 167 -7.16 -28.28 9.85
C SER A 167 -5.87 -28.93 9.37
N TRP A 168 -5.89 -29.51 8.16
CA TRP A 168 -4.76 -30.23 7.58
C TRP A 168 -4.41 -29.64 6.21
N CYS A 169 -3.12 -29.64 5.88
CA CYS A 169 -2.62 -29.12 4.61
C CYS A 169 -3.14 -29.96 3.43
N SER A 170 -3.66 -29.30 2.40
CA SER A 170 -4.16 -29.95 1.19
C SER A 170 -3.07 -30.59 0.31
N LYS A 171 -1.79 -30.25 0.51
CA LYS A 171 -0.65 -30.80 -0.25
C LYS A 171 0.06 -31.95 0.46
N CYS A 172 0.37 -31.78 1.74
CA CYS A 172 1.20 -32.73 2.50
C CYS A 172 0.54 -33.26 3.78
N THR A 173 -0.75 -32.99 3.97
CA THR A 173 -1.56 -33.39 5.13
C THR A 173 -0.98 -33.01 6.50
N SER A 174 0.00 -32.09 6.54
CA SER A 174 0.55 -31.61 7.80
C SER A 174 -0.47 -30.77 8.58
N PRO A 175 -0.49 -30.85 9.92
CA PRO A 175 -1.43 -30.10 10.75
C PRO A 175 -1.22 -28.59 10.62
N VAL A 176 -2.32 -27.85 10.41
CA VAL A 176 -2.36 -26.38 10.24
C VAL A 176 -3.24 -25.76 11.33
N CYS A 177 -2.68 -24.79 12.06
CA CYS A 177 -3.40 -24.06 13.10
C CYS A 177 -4.37 -23.02 12.50
N LYS A 178 -5.39 -22.61 13.26
CA LYS A 178 -6.42 -21.65 12.80
C LYS A 178 -5.88 -20.35 12.22
N GLU A 179 -4.72 -19.86 12.68
CA GLU A 179 -4.12 -18.62 12.15
C GLU A 179 -3.46 -18.79 10.78
N HIS A 180 -2.99 -20.00 10.44
CA HIS A 180 -2.37 -20.32 9.15
C HIS A 180 -3.37 -20.99 8.20
N LYS A 181 -4.66 -20.95 8.56
CA LYS A 181 -5.76 -21.39 7.71
C LYS A 181 -6.08 -20.29 6.72
N HIS A 182 -5.48 -20.35 5.53
CA HIS A 182 -5.83 -19.49 4.39
C HIS A 182 -7.03 -20.07 3.63
N VAL A 183 -7.48 -19.38 2.57
CA VAL A 183 -8.62 -19.80 1.72
C VAL A 183 -8.40 -21.23 1.19
N VAL A 184 -7.15 -21.60 0.91
CA VAL A 184 -6.68 -22.98 0.76
C VAL A 184 -5.78 -23.31 1.94
N VAL A 185 -5.99 -24.45 2.60
CA VAL A 185 -5.19 -24.84 3.77
C VAL A 185 -3.85 -25.40 3.29
N ILE A 186 -2.81 -24.58 3.25
CA ILE A 186 -1.45 -24.98 2.89
C ILE A 186 -0.53 -24.71 4.08
N CYS A 187 0.31 -25.67 4.48
CA CYS A 187 1.27 -25.46 5.56
C CYS A 187 2.44 -24.57 5.10
N GLU A 188 3.18 -24.00 6.06
CA GLU A 188 4.37 -23.19 5.78
C GLU A 188 5.38 -23.91 4.87
N ALA A 189 5.61 -25.20 5.10
CA ALA A 189 6.55 -26.00 4.30
C ALA A 189 6.14 -26.22 2.83
N CYS A 190 4.85 -26.09 2.50
CA CYS A 190 4.32 -26.28 1.14
C CYS A 190 3.88 -24.97 0.47
N MET A 191 4.10 -23.84 1.15
CA MET A 191 4.01 -22.49 0.57
C MET A 191 5.27 -22.10 -0.21
N HIS A 192 6.39 -22.77 0.04
CA HIS A 192 7.61 -22.75 -0.76
C HIS A 192 7.62 -23.93 -1.74
#